data_AF-A0A1W9QBN4-F1
#
_entry.id   AF-A0A1W9QBN4-F1
#
_cell.length_a   1.000
_cell.length_b   1.000
_cell.length_c   1.000
_cell.angle_alpha   90.00
_cell.angle_beta   90.00
_cell.angle_gamma   90.00
#
_symmetry.space_group_name_H-M   'P 1'
#
loop_
_entity.id
_entity.type
_entity.pdbx_description
1 polymer ?
#
loop_
_entity_poly.entity_id
_entity_poly.type
_entity_poly.pdbx_seq_one_letter_code
_entity_poly.pdbx_strand_id
1 'polypeptide(L)'
;MAGSREDEKQGREPAQTGPLCRVLVIDEANVVPRGEELRVWFVKLADGWVKAHEHPAVIPPEEDAEDEGPPPGTIWRRMTELTLPLGTILMQRTTSPHVIRLDPLGYLERGPRAIDRRVRETLYRVSGNYRIEVAPRDGSPSAQSPKRKPPRGG
;
A
#
# COMPACT_ATOMS: atom_id res chain seq x y z
N MET A 1 45.12 -28.35 10.38
CA MET A 1 45.07 -26.87 10.46
C MET A 1 43.93 -26.42 9.56
N ALA A 2 42.72 -26.18 10.08
CA ALA A 2 42.26 -25.07 10.92
C ALA A 2 41.81 -23.85 10.08
N GLY A 3 40.54 -23.45 10.26
CA GLY A 3 39.89 -22.23 9.75
C GLY A 3 38.71 -22.57 8.82
N SER A 4 37.46 -22.79 9.26
CA SER A 4 36.53 -21.95 10.06
C SER A 4 36.20 -20.59 9.41
N ARG A 5 34.88 -20.30 9.36
CA ARG A 5 34.15 -19.09 8.93
C ARG A 5 33.59 -19.18 7.50
N GLU A 6 32.31 -18.97 7.23
CA GLU A 6 31.22 -18.36 8.00
C GLU A 6 29.87 -18.99 7.59
N ASP A 7 29.06 -19.29 8.61
CA ASP A 7 27.63 -19.53 8.54
C ASP A 7 26.93 -18.30 7.91
N GLU A 8 26.76 -18.28 6.60
CA GLU A 8 25.80 -17.37 5.97
C GLU A 8 24.40 -17.99 6.11
N LYS A 9 23.80 -17.78 7.29
CA LYS A 9 22.37 -17.98 7.49
C LYS A 9 21.62 -16.96 6.62
N GLN A 10 21.44 -17.29 5.35
CA GLN A 10 20.43 -16.65 4.51
C GLN A 10 19.09 -16.89 5.18
N GLY A 11 18.55 -15.82 5.77
CA GLY A 11 17.21 -15.78 6.30
C GLY A 11 16.22 -16.10 5.19
N ARG A 12 15.86 -17.37 5.10
CA ARG A 12 14.78 -17.86 4.25
C ARG A 12 13.50 -17.26 4.82
N GLU A 13 13.07 -16.11 4.29
CA GLU A 13 11.72 -15.62 4.52
C GLU A 13 10.77 -16.81 4.26
N PRO A 14 9.91 -17.19 5.22
CA PRO A 14 9.02 -18.31 4.99
C PRO A 14 8.11 -17.93 3.84
N ALA A 15 8.13 -18.72 2.77
CA ALA A 15 7.08 -18.72 1.76
C ALA A 15 5.75 -18.73 2.53
N GLN A 16 4.99 -17.63 2.46
CA GLN A 16 3.82 -17.40 3.30
C GLN A 16 2.75 -18.43 2.96
N THR A 17 2.80 -19.57 3.65
CA THR A 17 1.89 -20.72 3.47
C THR A 17 0.73 -20.57 4.45
N GLY A 18 0.13 -19.37 4.47
CA GLY A 18 -1.06 -19.08 5.27
C GLY A 18 -2.34 -19.43 4.50
N PRO A 19 -3.49 -19.54 5.19
CA PRO A 19 -4.77 -19.69 4.50
C PRO A 19 -4.98 -18.52 3.53
N LEU A 20 -5.48 -18.84 2.33
CA LEU A 20 -5.79 -17.84 1.32
C LEU A 20 -7.02 -17.03 1.72
N CYS A 21 -6.92 -15.72 1.56
CA CYS A 21 -7.96 -14.74 1.88
C CYS A 21 -8.28 -13.90 0.64
N ARG A 22 -9.57 -13.61 0.40
CA ARG A 22 -9.97 -12.63 -0.61
C ARG A 22 -9.67 -11.22 -0.11
N VAL A 23 -9.16 -10.35 -0.96
CA VAL A 23 -8.84 -8.96 -0.63
C VAL A 23 -9.34 -8.07 -1.76
N LEU A 24 -10.10 -7.04 -1.41
CA LEU A 24 -10.55 -6.01 -2.35
C LEU A 24 -9.80 -4.73 -2.07
N VAL A 25 -9.07 -4.22 -3.06
CA VAL A 25 -8.42 -2.91 -3.01
C VAL A 25 -8.95 -2.01 -4.11
N ILE A 26 -8.80 -0.70 -3.91
CA ILE A 26 -9.34 0.31 -4.81
C ILE A 26 -8.23 1.30 -5.11
N ASP A 27 -7.78 1.28 -6.35
CA ASP A 27 -6.95 2.31 -6.94
C ASP A 27 -7.88 3.45 -7.39
N GLU A 28 -7.50 4.70 -7.16
CA GLU A 28 -8.34 5.84 -7.54
C GLU A 28 -7.54 7.14 -7.73
N ALA A 29 -8.04 7.98 -8.61
CA ALA A 29 -7.66 9.37 -8.76
C ALA A 29 -8.79 10.26 -8.25
N ASN A 30 -8.49 11.20 -7.35
CA ASN A 30 -9.45 12.12 -6.74
C ASN A 30 -9.06 13.58 -7.04
N VAL A 31 -10.05 14.46 -7.23
CA VAL A 31 -9.81 15.90 -7.34
C VAL A 31 -9.54 16.46 -5.95
N VAL A 32 -8.43 17.19 -5.81
CA VAL A 32 -8.06 17.91 -4.58
C VAL A 32 -7.70 19.36 -4.91
N PRO A 33 -7.66 20.28 -3.92
CA PRO A 33 -7.19 21.63 -4.19
C PRO A 33 -5.80 21.60 -4.85
N ARG A 34 -5.67 22.32 -5.98
CA ARG A 34 -4.41 22.46 -6.74
C ARG A 34 -3.92 21.18 -7.46
N GLY A 35 -4.77 20.19 -7.72
CA GLY A 35 -4.45 19.09 -8.63
C GLY A 35 -5.23 17.80 -8.37
N GLU A 36 -4.61 16.67 -8.68
CA GLU A 36 -5.18 15.34 -8.40
C GLU A 36 -4.41 14.65 -7.27
N GLU A 37 -5.13 13.92 -6.42
CA GLU A 37 -4.57 12.93 -5.51
C GLU A 37 -4.71 11.54 -6.13
N LEU A 38 -3.62 10.77 -6.18
CA LEU A 38 -3.62 9.39 -6.65
C LEU A 38 -3.43 8.45 -5.47
N ARG A 39 -4.26 7.42 -5.37
CA ARG A 39 -4.15 6.32 -4.43
C ARG A 39 -3.95 5.04 -5.21
N VAL A 40 -2.81 4.38 -4.99
CA VAL A 40 -2.45 3.14 -5.68
C VAL A 40 -2.01 2.10 -4.66
N TRP A 41 -2.50 0.87 -4.83
CA TRP A 41 -2.18 -0.26 -4.00
C TRP A 41 -1.08 -1.13 -4.61
N PHE A 42 -0.16 -1.56 -3.74
CA PHE A 42 0.91 -2.48 -4.06
C PHE A 42 0.87 -3.68 -3.13
N VAL A 43 1.25 -4.85 -3.63
CA VAL A 43 1.37 -6.09 -2.88
C VAL A 43 2.84 -6.48 -2.83
N LYS A 44 3.32 -6.88 -1.65
CA LYS A 44 4.69 -7.36 -1.48
C LYS A 44 4.82 -8.74 -2.12
N LEU A 45 5.69 -8.88 -3.12
CA LEU A 45 5.98 -10.15 -3.79
C LEU A 45 7.49 -10.38 -3.75
N ALA A 46 7.95 -11.43 -3.04
CA ALA A 46 9.36 -11.78 -2.87
C ALA A 46 10.28 -10.55 -2.63
N ASP A 47 11.00 -10.11 -3.65
CA ASP A 47 11.96 -9.01 -3.63
C ASP A 47 11.35 -7.62 -3.88
N GLY A 48 10.12 -7.53 -4.38
CA GLY A 48 9.56 -6.28 -4.91
C GLY A 48 8.17 -5.91 -4.39
N TRP A 49 7.69 -4.77 -4.89
CA TRP A 49 6.31 -4.31 -4.77
C TRP A 49 5.69 -4.34 -6.17
N VAL A 50 4.58 -5.04 -6.32
CA VAL A 50 3.83 -5.13 -7.58
C VAL A 50 2.51 -4.40 -7.40
N LYS A 51 2.03 -3.66 -8.40
CA LYS A 51 0.71 -3.02 -8.30
C LYS A 51 -0.36 -4.10 -8.13
N ALA A 52 -1.39 -3.81 -7.35
CA ALA A 52 -2.42 -4.80 -7.05
C ALA A 52 -3.07 -5.36 -8.31
N HIS A 53 -3.42 -4.51 -9.29
CA HIS A 53 -4.04 -4.94 -10.56
C HIS A 53 -3.09 -5.70 -11.51
N GLU A 54 -1.78 -5.63 -11.29
CA GLU A 54 -0.76 -6.38 -12.05
C GLU A 54 -0.36 -7.68 -11.34
N HIS A 55 -0.91 -7.96 -10.15
CA HIS A 55 -0.48 -9.09 -9.33
C HIS A 55 -1.00 -10.43 -9.91
N PRO A 56 -0.20 -11.51 -9.91
CA PRO A 56 -0.60 -12.80 -10.50
C PRO A 56 -1.78 -13.49 -9.81
N ALA A 57 -2.13 -13.06 -8.58
CA ALA A 57 -3.27 -13.58 -7.83
C ALA A 57 -4.54 -12.72 -7.94
N VAL A 58 -4.60 -11.82 -8.93
CA VAL A 58 -5.83 -11.08 -9.26
C VAL A 58 -6.90 -12.05 -9.70
N ILE A 59 -8.11 -11.84 -9.20
CA ILE A 59 -9.32 -12.49 -9.71
C ILE A 59 -9.79 -11.62 -10.89
N PRO A 60 -9.74 -12.13 -12.13
CA PRO A 60 -10.21 -11.36 -13.27
C PRO A 60 -11.69 -11.03 -13.10
N PRO A 61 -12.12 -9.81 -13.47
CA PRO A 61 -13.54 -9.49 -13.51
C PRO A 61 -14.29 -10.45 -14.44
N GLU A 62 -15.56 -10.73 -14.15
CA GLU A 62 -16.39 -11.65 -14.95
C GLU A 62 -16.66 -11.13 -16.38
N GLU A 63 -16.42 -9.83 -16.64
CA GLU A 63 -16.54 -9.21 -17.95
C GLU A 63 -15.15 -8.78 -18.44
N ASP A 64 -14.79 -9.22 -19.66
CA ASP A 64 -13.55 -8.89 -20.38
C ASP A 64 -13.42 -7.37 -20.59
N ALA A 65 -13.02 -6.64 -19.55
CA ALA A 65 -12.67 -5.24 -19.67
C ALA A 65 -11.26 -5.14 -20.24
N GLU A 66 -11.14 -4.74 -21.51
CA GLU A 66 -9.90 -4.24 -22.08
C GLU A 66 -9.45 -3.02 -21.24
N ASP A 67 -8.54 -3.26 -20.29
CA ASP A 67 -8.06 -2.24 -19.37
C ASP A 67 -6.92 -1.43 -20.01
N GLU A 68 -7.24 -0.68 -21.07
CA GLU A 68 -6.41 0.47 -21.44
C GLU A 68 -6.49 1.46 -20.29
N GLY A 69 -5.42 1.51 -19.49
CA GLY A 69 -5.37 2.34 -18.29
C GLY A 69 -5.81 3.79 -18.55
N PRO A 70 -6.41 4.45 -17.55
CA PRO A 70 -7.03 5.75 -17.73
C PRO A 70 -6.01 6.80 -18.23
N PRO A 71 -6.38 7.65 -19.19
CA PRO A 71 -5.51 8.74 -19.66
C PRO A 71 -5.08 9.66 -18.50
N PRO A 72 -3.88 10.27 -18.57
CA PRO A 72 -3.42 11.21 -17.56
C PRO A 72 -4.41 12.36 -17.32
N GLY A 73 -4.66 12.73 -16.06
CA GLY A 73 -5.60 13.78 -15.69
C GLY A 73 -7.07 13.36 -15.69
N THR A 74 -7.37 12.07 -15.91
CA THR A 74 -8.71 11.52 -15.75
C THR A 74 -8.96 11.17 -14.28
N ILE A 75 -10.17 11.45 -13.79
CA ILE A 75 -10.64 10.96 -12.49
C ILE A 75 -11.21 9.57 -12.69
N TRP A 76 -10.67 8.59 -11.99
CA TRP A 76 -10.98 7.19 -12.20
C TRP A 76 -10.94 6.42 -10.88
N ARG A 77 -11.59 5.25 -10.89
CA ARG A 77 -11.62 4.31 -9.77
C ARG A 77 -11.56 2.90 -10.34
N ARG A 78 -10.56 2.12 -9.94
CA ARG A 78 -10.36 0.72 -10.33
C ARG A 78 -10.45 -0.15 -9.08
N MET A 79 -11.39 -1.08 -9.09
CA MET A 79 -11.50 -2.10 -8.05
C MET A 79 -10.72 -3.32 -8.48
N THR A 80 -9.88 -3.85 -7.60
CA THR A 80 -9.10 -5.05 -7.87
C THR A 80 -9.30 -6.03 -6.74
N GLU A 81 -9.78 -7.21 -7.09
CA GLU A 81 -9.92 -8.31 -6.16
C GLU A 81 -8.75 -9.29 -6.32
N LEU A 82 -8.19 -9.75 -5.19
CA LEU A 82 -7.04 -10.66 -5.15
C LEU A 82 -7.29 -11.80 -4.17
N THR A 83 -6.65 -12.94 -4.43
CA THR A 83 -6.51 -14.04 -3.46
C THR A 83 -5.11 -14.06 -2.88
N LEU A 84 -4.94 -13.64 -1.63
CA LEU A 84 -3.62 -13.50 -0.99
C LEU A 84 -3.51 -14.34 0.29
N PRO A 85 -2.33 -14.88 0.62
CA PRO A 85 -2.11 -15.53 1.91
C PRO A 85 -2.38 -14.58 3.08
N LEU A 86 -2.94 -15.12 4.17
CA LEU A 86 -3.03 -14.41 5.44
C LEU A 86 -1.64 -13.90 5.87
N GLY A 87 -1.57 -12.65 6.33
CA GLY A 87 -0.32 -12.01 6.71
C GLY A 87 0.41 -11.30 5.58
N THR A 88 -0.05 -11.43 4.33
CA THR A 88 0.51 -10.69 3.18
C THR A 88 0.52 -9.19 3.47
N ILE A 89 1.62 -8.53 3.11
CA ILE A 89 1.78 -7.09 3.30
C ILE A 89 1.34 -6.38 2.02
N LEU A 90 0.51 -5.35 2.20
CA LEU A 90 0.13 -4.41 1.16
C LEU A 90 0.70 -3.02 1.50
N MET A 91 0.93 -2.22 0.48
CA MET A 91 1.29 -0.82 0.61
C MET A 91 0.30 0.03 -0.15
N GLN A 92 -0.34 0.95 0.55
CA GLN A 92 -1.12 2.01 -0.08
C GLN A 92 -0.21 3.22 -0.25
N ARG A 93 0.04 3.61 -1.51
CA ARG A 93 0.77 4.83 -1.83
C ARG A 93 -0.21 5.91 -2.27
N THR A 94 -0.27 6.98 -1.50
CA THR A 94 -1.01 8.19 -1.83
C THR A 94 -0.04 9.26 -2.32
N THR A 95 -0.29 9.82 -3.50
CA THR A 95 0.46 10.98 -4.01
C THR A 95 -0.47 12.16 -4.16
N SER A 96 -0.10 13.33 -3.64
CA SER A 96 -0.95 14.52 -3.70
C SER A 96 -0.12 15.77 -4.01
N PRO A 97 -0.74 16.85 -4.53
CA PRO A 97 -0.06 18.11 -4.79
C PRO A 97 0.55 18.67 -3.50
N HIS A 98 1.83 19.01 -3.53
CA HIS A 98 2.48 19.75 -2.47
C HIS A 98 2.18 21.23 -2.64
N VAL A 99 1.23 21.73 -1.85
CA VAL A 99 0.91 23.16 -1.85
C VAL A 99 1.96 23.91 -1.05
N ILE A 100 2.96 24.45 -1.75
CA ILE A 100 3.90 25.42 -1.20
C ILE A 100 3.28 26.82 -1.40
N ARG A 101 3.20 27.62 -0.34
CA ARG A 101 2.90 29.04 -0.48
C ARG A 101 4.12 29.73 -1.07
N LEU A 102 4.05 30.11 -2.33
CA LEU A 102 5.07 30.92 -2.98
C LEU A 102 4.72 32.40 -2.77
N ASP A 103 5.72 33.22 -2.48
CA ASP A 103 5.58 34.66 -2.61
C ASP A 103 5.48 35.04 -4.12
N PRO A 104 4.95 36.23 -4.46
CA PRO A 104 4.77 36.64 -5.85
C PRO A 104 6.05 36.64 -6.70
N LEU A 105 7.22 36.90 -6.09
CA LEU A 105 8.49 36.92 -6.81
C LEU A 105 8.96 35.49 -7.09
N GLY A 106 8.88 34.59 -6.11
CA GLY A 106 9.15 33.17 -6.23
C GLY A 106 8.19 32.44 -7.18
N TYR A 107 6.99 32.98 -7.42
CA TYR A 107 6.07 32.48 -8.45
C TYR A 107 6.58 32.81 -9.87
N LEU A 108 7.09 34.01 -10.08
CA LEU A 108 7.61 34.45 -11.39
C LEU A 108 8.94 33.77 -11.74
N GLU A 109 9.80 33.53 -10.75
CA GLU A 109 11.10 32.87 -10.94
C GLU A 109 10.99 31.38 -11.30
N ARG A 110 9.97 30.68 -10.79
CA ARG A 110 9.83 29.23 -11.03
C ARG A 110 9.27 28.88 -12.40
N GLY A 111 8.60 29.79 -13.09
CA GLY A 111 7.84 29.49 -14.31
C GLY A 111 6.78 28.39 -14.09
N PRO A 112 6.12 27.89 -15.16
CA PRO A 112 5.20 26.75 -15.07
C PRO A 112 6.00 25.44 -14.88
N ARG A 113 6.67 25.30 -13.73
CA ARG A 113 7.40 24.07 -13.38
C ARG A 113 6.53 23.15 -12.54
N ALA A 114 6.72 21.85 -12.79
CA ALA A 114 6.02 20.72 -12.22
C ALA A 114 5.54 20.96 -10.77
N ILE A 115 4.25 20.72 -10.54
CA ILE A 115 3.66 20.70 -9.20
C ILE A 115 4.46 19.70 -8.37
N ASP A 116 5.19 20.18 -7.37
CA ASP A 116 5.84 19.32 -6.40
C ASP A 116 4.78 18.41 -5.77
N ARG A 117 5.07 17.13 -5.56
CA ARG A 117 4.08 16.15 -5.07
C ARG A 117 4.56 15.54 -3.76
N ARG A 118 3.67 15.48 -2.76
CA ARG A 118 3.90 14.72 -1.54
C ARG A 118 3.53 13.27 -1.78
N VAL A 119 4.33 12.36 -1.23
CA VAL A 119 4.08 10.92 -1.24
C VAL A 119 3.89 10.45 0.20
N ARG A 120 2.82 9.71 0.46
CA ARG A 120 2.55 9.04 1.74
C ARG A 120 2.32 7.56 1.48
N GLU A 121 3.06 6.72 2.17
CA GLU A 121 2.94 5.25 2.05
C GLU A 121 2.43 4.66 3.37
N THR A 122 1.34 3.91 3.34
CA THR A 122 0.82 3.23 4.52
C THR A 122 0.87 1.74 4.29
N LEU A 123 1.49 1.00 5.22
CA LEU A 123 1.56 -0.45 5.14
C LEU A 123 0.34 -1.07 5.80
N TYR A 124 -0.16 -2.13 5.19
CA TYR A 124 -1.28 -2.92 5.65
C TYR A 124 -0.91 -4.41 5.66
N ARG A 125 -1.62 -5.20 6.44
CA ARG A 125 -1.49 -6.65 6.52
C ARG A 125 -2.84 -7.30 6.33
N VAL A 126 -2.91 -8.36 5.51
CA VAL A 126 -4.11 -9.20 5.39
C VAL A 126 -4.35 -9.91 6.71
N SER A 127 -5.48 -9.63 7.35
CA SER A 127 -5.89 -10.25 8.61
C SER A 127 -7.12 -11.17 8.47
N GLY A 128 -7.73 -11.23 7.29
CA GLY A 128 -8.80 -12.17 6.96
C GLY A 128 -9.45 -11.86 5.61
N ASN A 129 -10.52 -12.57 5.28
CA ASN A 129 -11.32 -12.28 4.08
C ASN A 129 -11.86 -10.86 4.11
N TYR A 130 -11.54 -10.10 3.07
CA TYR A 130 -11.84 -8.69 2.87
C TYR A 130 -11.38 -7.79 4.01
N ARG A 131 -10.37 -8.23 4.76
CA ARG A 131 -9.90 -7.54 5.95
C ARG A 131 -8.41 -7.29 5.88
N ILE A 132 -8.07 -6.01 5.89
CA ILE A 132 -6.69 -5.53 5.99
C ILE A 132 -6.58 -4.59 7.19
N GLU A 133 -5.46 -4.68 7.91
CA GLU A 133 -5.18 -3.87 9.10
C GLU A 133 -3.88 -3.11 8.90
N VAL A 134 -3.77 -1.92 9.49
CA VAL A 134 -2.54 -1.12 9.39
C VAL A 134 -1.39 -1.90 10.02
N ALA A 135 -0.34 -2.16 9.23
CA ALA A 135 0.85 -2.81 9.72
C ALA A 135 1.75 -1.77 10.43
N PRO A 136 2.29 -2.09 11.61
CA PRO A 136 3.28 -1.23 12.26
C PRO A 136 4.49 -1.07 11.34
N ARG A 137 4.93 0.18 11.13
CA ARG A 137 5.98 0.52 10.15
C ARG A 137 7.35 -0.08 10.47
N ASP A 138 7.64 -0.39 11.74
CA ASP A 138 8.87 -1.03 12.19
C ASP A 138 8.61 -1.70 13.53
N GLY A 139 8.72 -3.05 13.61
CA GLY A 139 9.01 -3.86 14.82
C GLY A 139 8.30 -3.57 16.15
N SER A 140 7.36 -2.65 16.19
CA SER A 140 6.78 -2.11 17.39
C SER A 140 5.60 -3.01 17.72
N PRO A 141 5.60 -3.66 18.90
CA PRO A 141 4.53 -4.57 19.26
C PRO A 141 3.23 -3.79 19.20
N SER A 142 2.31 -4.29 18.37
CA SER A 142 0.93 -3.83 18.29
C SER A 142 0.43 -3.63 19.72
N ALA A 143 0.10 -2.39 20.06
CA ALA A 143 -0.46 -2.05 21.36
C ALA A 143 -1.68 -2.95 21.59
N GLN A 144 -1.53 -3.91 22.49
CA GLN A 144 -2.65 -4.73 22.94
C GLN A 144 -3.70 -3.79 23.51
N SER A 145 -4.89 -3.82 22.92
CA SER A 145 -6.08 -3.23 23.51
C SER A 145 -6.16 -3.63 24.98
N PRO A 146 -6.24 -2.69 25.94
CA PRO A 146 -6.30 -3.06 27.35
C PRO A 146 -7.58 -3.86 27.59
N LYS A 147 -7.42 -5.13 28.00
CA LYS A 147 -8.49 -5.97 28.54
C LYS A 147 -9.14 -5.18 29.67
N ARG A 148 -10.33 -4.63 29.43
CA ARG A 148 -11.18 -4.08 30.48
C ARG A 148 -11.53 -5.20 31.45
N LYS A 149 -10.90 -5.20 32.61
CA LYS A 149 -11.33 -5.97 33.78
C LYS A 149 -12.70 -5.42 34.18
N PRO A 150 -13.76 -6.25 34.32
CA PRO A 150 -15.00 -5.77 34.93
C PRO A 150 -14.72 -5.44 36.40
N PRO A 151 -15.31 -4.36 36.94
CA PRO A 151 -15.17 -4.04 38.35
C PRO A 151 -15.85 -5.13 39.19
N ARG A 152 -15.11 -5.66 40.18
CA ARG A 152 -15.68 -6.40 41.31
C ARG A 152 -16.23 -5.38 42.32
N GLY A 153 -17.45 -5.60 42.77
CA GLY A 153 -18.05 -4.92 43.92
C GLY A 153 -19.53 -4.61 43.63
N GLY A 154 -20.48 -4.99 44.48
CA GLY A 154 -20.41 -5.64 45.79
C GLY A 154 -21.81 -6.07 46.22
#